data_AF-A0A349CHS6-F1
#
_entry.id   AF-A0A349CHS6-F1
#
_cell.length_a   1.000
_cell.length_b   1.000
_cell.length_c   1.000
_cell.angle_alpha   90.00
_cell.angle_beta   90.00
_cell.angle_gamma   90.00
#
_symmetry.space_group_name_H-M   'P 1'
#
loop_
_entity.id
_entity.type
_entity.pdbx_description
1 polymer ?
#
loop_
_entity_poly.entity_id
_entity_poly.type
_entity_poly.pdbx_seq_one_letter_code
_entity_poly.pdbx_strand_id
1 'polypeptide(L)'
;MKNKITKLLENALNISVQKGQLPEVSLPCMEVEAPANPEHGDYAANAALILAAQAKQHPRKIAQIIQENLLDTESIIEKTQIAG
;
A
#
# COMPACT_ATOMS: atom_id res chain seq x y z
N MET A 1 -11.25 -11.05 2.85
CA MET A 1 -10.42 -9.97 3.44
C MET A 1 -9.31 -9.52 2.51
N LYS A 2 -8.35 -10.37 2.12
CA LYS A 2 -7.24 -10.01 1.19
C LYS A 2 -7.68 -9.17 -0.02
N ASN A 3 -8.67 -9.63 -0.79
CA ASN A 3 -9.20 -8.88 -1.94
C ASN A 3 -9.73 -7.48 -1.62
N LYS A 4 -10.28 -7.25 -0.41
CA LYS A 4 -10.72 -5.91 0.00
C LYS A 4 -9.52 -5.01 0.26
N ILE A 5 -8.52 -5.52 0.99
CA ILE A 5 -7.28 -4.78 1.28
C ILE A 5 -6.52 -4.46 -0.01
N THR A 6 -6.42 -5.41 -0.95
CA THR A 6 -5.82 -5.17 -2.26
C THR A 6 -6.51 -4.01 -2.98
N LYS A 7 -7.85 -4.03 -3.07
CA LYS A 7 -8.61 -2.93 -3.70
C LYS A 7 -8.42 -1.58 -3.02
N LEU A 8 -8.34 -1.55 -1.69
CA LEU A 8 -8.06 -0.31 -0.95
C LEU A 8 -6.68 0.26 -1.31
N LEU A 9 -5.67 -0.61 -1.43
CA LEU A 9 -4.31 -0.22 -1.80
C LEU A 9 -4.23 0.20 -3.27
N GLU A 10 -4.91 -0.50 -4.19
CA GLU A 10 -5.03 -0.09 -5.60
C GLU A 10 -5.68 1.30 -5.74
N ASN A 11 -6.75 1.56 -4.99
CA ASN A 11 -7.39 2.88 -4.96
C ASN A 11 -6.45 3.96 -4.41
N ALA A 12 -5.75 3.68 -3.30
CA ALA A 12 -4.79 4.61 -2.71
C ALA A 12 -3.66 4.96 -3.70
N LEU A 13 -3.16 3.98 -4.46
CA LEU A 13 -2.18 4.19 -5.52
C LEU A 13 -2.71 5.09 -6.64
N ASN A 14 -3.91 4.81 -7.15
CA ASN A 14 -4.55 5.64 -8.17
C ASN A 14 -4.71 7.09 -7.71
N ILE A 15 -5.18 7.31 -6.48
CA ILE A 15 -5.33 8.64 -5.89
C ILE A 15 -3.96 9.34 -5.78
N SER A 16 -2.94 8.61 -5.35
CA SER A 16 -1.58 9.14 -5.20
C SER A 16 -0.98 9.60 -6.54
N VAL A 17 -1.26 8.87 -7.62
CA VAL A 17 -0.87 9.26 -8.99
C VAL A 17 -1.65 10.49 -9.45
N GLN A 18 -2.98 10.51 -9.26
CA GLN A 18 -3.82 11.67 -9.62
C GLN A 18 -3.44 12.95 -8.88
N LYS A 19 -2.96 12.84 -7.63
CA LYS A 19 -2.44 13.96 -6.84
C LYS A 19 -1.00 14.37 -7.21
N GLY A 20 -0.34 13.64 -8.11
CA GLY A 20 1.06 13.87 -8.48
C GLY A 20 2.08 13.53 -7.39
N GLN A 21 1.68 12.75 -6.37
CA GLN A 21 2.57 12.32 -5.28
C GLN A 21 3.42 11.11 -5.69
N LEU A 22 2.85 10.25 -6.55
CA LEU A 22 3.55 9.18 -7.26
C LEU A 22 3.57 9.48 -8.76
N PRO A 23 4.64 9.13 -9.47
CA PRO A 23 4.63 9.16 -10.93
C PRO A 23 3.66 8.09 -11.46
N GLU A 24 3.33 8.17 -12.75
CA GLU A 24 2.57 7.12 -13.41
C GLU A 24 3.36 5.80 -13.35
N VAL A 25 2.80 4.82 -12.64
CA VAL A 25 3.37 3.49 -12.44
C VAL A 25 2.35 2.46 -12.90
N SER A 26 2.82 1.36 -13.48
CA SER A 26 1.93 0.24 -13.76
C SER A 26 1.57 -0.40 -12.43
N LEU A 27 0.27 -0.50 -12.13
CA LEU A 27 -0.23 -1.15 -10.93
C LEU A 27 0.27 -2.60 -10.92
N PRO A 28 1.21 -2.95 -10.03
CA PRO A 28 1.78 -4.28 -10.05
C PRO A 28 0.80 -5.27 -9.43
N CYS A 29 0.99 -6.57 -9.72
CA CYS A 29 0.39 -7.63 -8.92
C CYS A 29 1.02 -7.58 -7.51
N MET A 30 0.41 -6.77 -6.65
CA MET A 30 0.82 -6.64 -5.26
C MET A 30 0.29 -7.79 -4.43
N GLU A 31 1.12 -8.29 -3.53
CA GLU A 31 0.80 -9.41 -2.66
C GLU A 31 0.27 -8.91 -1.32
N VAL A 32 -0.82 -9.53 -0.85
CA VAL A 32 -1.41 -9.27 0.46
C VAL A 32 -1.52 -10.60 1.20
N GLU A 33 -0.69 -10.76 2.22
CA GLU A 33 -0.50 -12.03 2.93
C GLU A 33 -0.41 -11.81 4.44
N ALA A 34 -0.45 -12.90 5.21
CA ALA A 34 -0.22 -12.82 6.65
C ALA A 34 1.28 -12.58 6.87
N PRO A 35 1.69 -11.65 7.75
CA PRO A 35 3.10 -11.40 8.00
C PRO A 35 3.76 -12.60 8.67
N ALA A 36 5.06 -12.76 8.45
CA ALA A 36 5.86 -13.80 9.10
C ALA A 36 5.92 -13.63 10.64
N ASN A 37 5.94 -12.38 11.13
CA ASN A 37 5.79 -12.07 12.55
C ASN A 37 4.34 -11.65 12.83
N PRO A 38 3.58 -12.39 13.65
CA PRO A 38 2.22 -12.02 14.03
C PRO A 38 2.11 -10.67 14.76
N GLU A 39 3.19 -10.16 15.37
CA GLU A 39 3.20 -8.83 15.99
C GLU A 39 3.08 -7.69 14.96
N HIS A 40 3.30 -7.97 13.68
CA HIS A 40 3.13 -6.98 12.60
C HIS A 40 1.68 -6.84 12.11
N GLY A 41 0.73 -7.53 12.74
CA GLY A 41 -0.70 -7.46 12.46
C GLY A 41 -1.20 -8.62 11.60
N ASP A 42 -2.42 -8.50 11.09
CA ASP A 42 -3.08 -9.60 10.37
C ASP A 42 -2.66 -9.73 8.91
N TYR A 43 -2.26 -8.60 8.30
CA TYR A 43 -1.92 -8.50 6.88
C TYR A 43 -0.71 -7.61 6.63
N ALA A 44 0.13 -8.03 5.69
CA ALA A 44 1.24 -7.27 5.12
C ALA A 44 1.10 -7.17 3.60
N ALA A 45 1.58 -6.06 3.03
CA ALA A 45 1.57 -5.82 1.59
C ALA A 45 2.95 -5.39 1.08
N ASN A 46 3.39 -5.95 -0.03
CA ASN A 46 4.71 -5.67 -0.63
C ASN A 46 4.72 -4.49 -1.62
N ALA A 47 3.59 -3.79 -1.79
CA ALA A 47 3.37 -2.77 -2.82
C ALA A 47 4.46 -1.70 -2.89
N ALA A 48 4.91 -1.19 -1.74
CA ALA A 48 5.92 -0.14 -1.70
C ALA A 48 7.29 -0.60 -2.21
N LEU A 49 7.67 -1.85 -1.98
CA LEU A 49 8.96 -2.41 -2.42
C LEU A 49 8.98 -2.59 -3.94
N ILE A 50 7.92 -3.18 -4.49
CA ILE A 50 7.81 -3.47 -5.93
C ILE A 50 7.64 -2.20 -6.78
N LEU A 51 7.06 -1.14 -6.21
CA LEU A 51 6.90 0.15 -6.87
C LEU A 51 8.15 1.03 -6.83
N ALA A 52 9.10 0.76 -5.91
CA ALA A 52 10.27 1.62 -5.69
C ALA A 52 11.09 1.86 -6.96
N ALA A 53 11.32 0.81 -7.75
CA ALA A 53 12.07 0.90 -9.01
C ALA A 53 11.33 1.73 -10.07
N GLN A 54 10.02 1.51 -10.22
CA GLN A 54 9.20 2.24 -11.21
C GLN A 54 9.03 3.71 -10.81
N ALA A 55 8.78 3.97 -9.53
CA ALA A 55 8.58 5.31 -9.00
C ALA A 55 9.89 6.10 -8.82
N LYS A 56 11.05 5.43 -8.89
CA LYS A 56 12.37 5.99 -8.55
C LYS A 56 12.37 6.70 -7.19
N GLN A 57 11.69 6.09 -6.22
CA GLN A 57 11.48 6.62 -4.88
C GLN A 57 11.80 5.56 -3.83
N HIS A 58 12.19 6.01 -2.64
CA HIS A 58 12.47 5.11 -1.53
C HIS A 58 11.19 4.37 -1.10
N PRO A 59 11.21 3.03 -0.87
CA PRO A 59 10.02 2.25 -0.52
C PRO A 59 9.25 2.85 0.67
N ARG A 60 9.95 3.27 1.73
CA ARG A 60 9.30 3.91 2.90
C ARG A 60 8.47 5.14 2.53
N LYS A 61 8.94 5.95 1.58
CA LYS A 61 8.21 7.14 1.11
C LYS A 61 6.95 6.74 0.34
N ILE A 62 7.03 5.70 -0.48
CA ILE A 62 5.88 5.16 -1.21
C ILE A 62 4.85 4.60 -0.22
N ALA A 63 5.28 3.86 0.81
CA ALA A 63 4.41 3.34 1.85
C ALA A 63 3.69 4.47 2.62
N GLN A 64 4.38 5.57 2.93
CA GLN A 64 3.78 6.76 3.53
C GLN A 64 2.71 7.37 2.63
N ILE A 65 3.03 7.58 1.35
CA ILE A 65 2.07 8.13 0.38
C ILE A 65 0.82 7.25 0.26
N ILE A 66 1.00 5.93 0.22
CA ILE A 66 -0.13 4.98 0.20
C ILE A 66 -0.96 5.11 1.47
N GLN A 67 -0.33 5.14 2.65
CA GLN A 67 -1.00 5.26 3.94
C GLN A 67 -1.81 6.57 4.05
N GLU A 68 -1.24 7.69 3.60
CA GLU A 68 -1.90 9.00 3.59
C GLU A 68 -3.11 9.07 2.64
N ASN A 69 -3.14 8.23 1.61
CA ASN A 69 -4.21 8.16 0.61
C ASN A 69 -5.12 6.95 0.77
N LEU A 70 -4.98 6.20 1.87
CA LEU A 70 -5.79 5.03 2.12
C LEU A 70 -7.19 5.44 2.56
N LEU A 71 -8.20 5.14 1.75
CA LEU A 71 -9.61 5.47 2.01
C LEU A 71 -10.40 4.20 2.34
N ASP A 72 -10.54 3.91 3.64
CA ASP A 72 -11.32 2.77 4.13
C ASP A 72 -12.75 3.18 4.50
N THR A 73 -13.63 3.24 3.50
CA THR A 73 -15.03 3.62 3.70
C THR A 73 -15.85 2.60 4.49
N GLU A 74 -15.41 1.34 4.53
CA GLU A 74 -16.08 0.27 5.26
C GLU A 74 -15.58 0.14 6.71
N SER A 75 -14.57 0.91 7.11
CA SER A 75 -13.93 0.86 8.44
C SER A 75 -13.51 -0.56 8.84
N ILE A 76 -12.91 -1.30 7.90
CA ILE A 76 -12.39 -2.66 8.12
C ILE A 76 -10.95 -2.68 8.65
N ILE A 77 -10.26 -1.54 8.64
CA ILE A 77 -8.87 -1.39 9.09
C ILE A 77 -8.87 -0.67 10.44
N GLU A 78 -8.44 -1.37 11.49
CA GLU A 78 -8.27 -0.77 12.82
C GLU A 78 -7.03 0.13 12.87
N LYS A 79 -5.91 -0.32 12.29
CA LYS A 79 -4.64 0.39 12.29
C LYS A 79 -3.80 0.02 11.07
N THR A 80 -2.98 0.96 10.61
CA THR A 80 -1.93 0.71 9.62
C THR A 80 -0.55 1.04 10.19
N GLN A 81 0.48 0.33 9.74
CA GLN A 81 1.87 0.58 10.11
C GLN A 81 2.80 0.31 8.92
N ILE A 82 3.92 1.03 8.87
CA ILE A 82 4.95 0.86 7.85
C ILE A 82 6.08 0.05 8.47
N ALA A 83 6.34 -1.13 7.92
CA ALA A 83 7.40 -2.01 8.39
C ALA A 83 8.80 -1.48 8.03
N GLY A 84 9.76 -1.78 8.91
CA GLY A 84 11.17 -1.39 8.79
C GLY A 84 11.52 -0.05 9.41
#